data_AF-A0A1G7QQ11-F1
#
_entry.id   AF-A0A1G7QQ11-F1
#
_cell.length_a   1.000
_cell.length_b   1.000
_cell.length_c   1.000
_cell.angle_alpha   90.00
_cell.angle_beta   90.00
_cell.angle_gamma   90.00
#
_symmetry.space_group_name_H-M   'P 1'
#
loop_
_entity.id
_entity.type
_entity.pdbx_description
1 polymer ?
#
loop_
_entity_poly.entity_id
_entity_poly.type
_entity_poly.pdbx_seq_one_letter_code
_entity_poly.pdbx_strand_id
1 'polypeptide(L)'
;MTENSKKYRNADWLREKYWEEELNLKEIGDIVGVSGDTILRWMKKHDIDRRPTGGEVSPSRDEYIDALQRVADRLGRSPTLEEYKQVSRKDEPNVGAYKGLFDSWNTAKEAAGLSPCSSGPDGPSKEECVRALRKVANQLGKSPSQREYDNTISEGEISAANIKHQFSSWNAAKEAAGLEVVEKHGWTKSEVINSISRVSEQHDGQLSKRVYLKLKQPTDPSVDTIMRLFGSWNQALDSAGLLPQPSQYTEEECIEALQYVAEKIGRSPRIREYRRHRRPTDPVPWVMKNSFESWNDMKELADLYAYDDGSYLEFPYGSNWRNIAEQARERDNYKCRSCGLTSEEHTDIYDRDLEVHHLHKIMSFFEILPDKLKDDIRSEESLSESDRKAVERILDKANDLTNLVTVCKKCHSQLEPLPVEKQTELVDAALPEVHP
;
A
#
# COMPACT_ATOMS: atom_id res chain seq x y z
N MET A 1 -2.87 26.68 41.26
CA MET A 1 -2.97 25.36 40.58
C MET A 1 -1.71 24.59 40.94
N THR A 2 -1.88 23.51 41.70
CA THR A 2 -0.91 23.04 42.68
C THR A 2 0.29 22.31 42.08
N GLU A 3 1.43 22.46 42.75
CA GLU A 3 2.77 21.85 42.57
C GLU A 3 2.80 20.30 42.49
N ASN A 4 1.63 19.66 42.44
CA ASN A 4 1.44 18.20 42.53
C ASN A 4 1.34 17.48 41.17
N SER A 5 1.05 18.18 40.07
CA SER A 5 0.67 17.51 38.80
C SER A 5 1.82 16.91 37.97
N LYS A 6 3.06 16.94 38.46
CA LYS A 6 4.23 16.37 37.74
C LYS A 6 5.19 15.56 38.63
N LYS A 7 4.83 15.25 39.87
CA LYS A 7 5.70 14.48 40.80
C LYS A 7 6.00 13.06 40.29
N TYR A 8 5.07 12.46 39.55
CA TYR A 8 5.25 11.16 38.89
C TYR A 8 6.33 11.17 37.77
N ARG A 9 6.94 12.32 37.45
CA ARG A 9 8.10 12.37 36.54
C ARG A 9 9.43 12.22 37.27
N ASN A 10 9.44 12.27 38.61
CA ASN A 10 10.62 12.03 39.44
C ASN A 10 10.72 10.53 39.76
N ALA A 11 11.90 9.95 39.53
CA ALA A 11 12.13 8.52 39.69
C ALA A 11 12.02 8.05 41.15
N ASP A 12 12.58 8.82 42.09
CA ASP A 12 12.61 8.47 43.52
C ASP A 12 11.21 8.51 44.11
N TRP A 13 10.43 9.54 43.76
CA TRP A 13 9.03 9.65 44.16
C TRP A 13 8.18 8.50 43.62
N LEU A 14 8.41 8.09 42.36
CA LEU A 14 7.72 6.94 41.77
C LEU A 14 8.11 5.61 42.44
N ARG A 15 9.40 5.42 42.77
CA ARG A 15 9.86 4.21 43.48
C ARG A 15 9.26 4.15 44.88
N GLU A 16 9.31 5.24 45.63
CA GLU A 16 8.70 5.35 46.96
C GLU A 16 7.20 5.00 46.90
N LYS A 17 6.43 5.64 46.01
CA LYS A 17 4.99 5.40 45.90
C LYS A 17 4.64 3.97 45.46
N TYR A 18 5.43 3.36 44.58
CA TYR A 18 5.13 2.06 44.00
C TYR A 18 5.68 0.86 44.80
N TRP A 19 6.88 0.98 45.37
CA TRP A 19 7.58 -0.09 46.11
C TRP A 19 7.46 0.06 47.63
N GLU A 20 7.64 1.27 48.20
CA GLU A 20 7.62 1.47 49.65
C GLU A 20 6.19 1.64 50.19
N GLU A 21 5.36 2.43 49.49
CA GLU A 21 3.95 2.64 49.86
C GLU A 21 3.00 1.63 49.20
N GLU A 22 3.54 0.71 48.39
CA GLU A 22 2.82 -0.41 47.80
C GLU A 22 1.59 -0.05 46.94
N LEU A 23 1.50 1.18 46.44
CA LEU A 23 0.38 1.60 45.61
C LEU A 23 0.42 0.97 44.22
N ASN A 24 -0.75 0.72 43.64
CA ASN A 24 -0.87 0.27 42.26
C ASN A 24 -0.90 1.46 41.27
N LEU A 25 -0.68 1.18 39.98
CA LEU A 25 -0.54 2.20 38.94
C LEU A 25 -1.76 3.14 38.84
N LYS A 26 -2.96 2.61 39.13
CA LYS A 26 -4.20 3.37 39.09
C LYS A 26 -4.28 4.34 40.26
N GLU A 27 -3.99 3.87 41.47
CA GLU A 27 -3.97 4.70 42.69
C GLU A 27 -2.95 5.84 42.59
N ILE A 28 -1.75 5.55 42.08
CA ILE A 28 -0.73 6.59 41.84
C ILE A 28 -1.24 7.60 40.80
N GLY A 29 -1.94 7.13 39.77
CA GLY A 29 -2.57 7.98 38.76
C GLY A 29 -3.64 8.90 39.35
N ASP A 30 -4.51 8.37 40.20
CA ASP A 30 -5.59 9.11 40.85
C ASP A 30 -5.04 10.20 41.80
N ILE A 31 -3.93 9.93 42.50
CA ILE A 31 -3.25 10.89 43.40
C ILE A 31 -2.73 12.13 42.64
N VAL A 32 -2.23 11.94 41.42
CA VAL A 32 -1.58 13.02 40.64
C VAL A 32 -2.44 13.53 39.47
N GLY A 33 -3.63 12.95 39.27
CA GLY A 33 -4.59 13.34 38.24
C GLY A 33 -4.21 12.88 36.82
N VAL A 34 -3.59 11.71 36.67
CA VAL A 34 -3.22 11.12 35.37
C VAL A 34 -3.63 9.65 35.28
N SER A 35 -3.64 9.08 34.07
CA SER A 35 -3.94 7.64 33.90
C SER A 35 -2.82 6.74 34.43
N GLY A 36 -3.17 5.54 34.90
CA GLY A 36 -2.18 4.53 35.30
C GLY A 36 -1.21 4.12 34.19
N ASP A 37 -1.62 4.20 32.92
CA ASP A 37 -0.73 4.00 31.78
C ASP A 37 0.35 5.09 31.67
N THR A 38 0.01 6.31 32.08
CA THR A 38 0.98 7.43 32.14
C THR A 38 2.03 7.13 33.21
N ILE A 39 1.64 6.59 34.36
CA ILE A 39 2.55 6.14 35.42
C ILE A 39 3.46 5.01 34.91
N LEU A 40 2.89 4.02 34.21
CA LEU A 40 3.64 2.91 33.64
C LEU A 40 4.71 3.37 32.64
N ARG A 41 4.40 4.35 31.78
CA ARG A 41 5.38 4.92 30.85
C ARG A 41 6.56 5.57 31.57
N TRP A 42 6.30 6.30 32.66
CA TRP A 42 7.36 6.95 33.43
C TRP A 42 8.18 5.95 34.27
N MET A 43 7.57 4.89 34.78
CA MET A 43 8.31 3.78 35.41
C MET A 43 9.25 3.09 34.42
N LYS A 44 8.81 2.81 33.19
CA LYS A 44 9.68 2.26 32.13
C LYS A 44 10.81 3.21 31.77
N LYS A 45 10.54 4.52 31.72
CA LYS A 45 11.54 5.54 31.40
C LYS A 45 12.63 5.66 32.48
N HIS A 46 12.29 5.36 33.73
CA HIS A 46 13.18 5.46 34.89
C HIS A 46 13.74 4.10 35.34
N ASP A 47 13.50 3.05 34.57
CA ASP A 47 13.96 1.69 34.88
C ASP A 47 13.51 1.25 36.29
N ILE A 48 12.21 1.41 36.54
CA ILE A 48 11.54 0.94 37.76
C ILE A 48 10.81 -0.34 37.41
N ASP A 49 11.37 -1.46 37.86
CA ASP A 49 10.77 -2.77 37.68
C ASP A 49 9.41 -2.88 38.35
N ARG A 50 8.52 -3.64 37.72
CA ARG A 50 7.20 -3.92 38.27
C ARG A 50 7.31 -4.98 39.36
N ARG A 51 6.51 -4.82 40.41
CA ARG A 51 6.33 -5.88 41.40
C ARG A 51 5.84 -7.13 40.68
N PRO A 52 6.44 -8.31 40.94
CA PRO A 52 5.90 -9.57 40.46
C PRO A 52 4.44 -9.64 40.86
N THR A 53 3.53 -9.78 39.90
CA THR A 53 2.10 -9.92 40.19
C THR A 53 1.90 -11.22 40.94
N GLY A 54 1.76 -11.12 42.27
CA GLY A 54 1.48 -12.26 43.14
C GLY A 54 0.03 -12.71 42.98
N GLY A 55 -0.17 -13.93 42.49
CA GLY A 55 -1.45 -14.62 42.46
C GLY A 55 -1.35 -15.92 41.67
N GLU A 56 -1.08 -17.02 42.38
CA GLU A 56 -0.82 -18.39 41.92
C GLU A 56 0.59 -18.62 41.34
N VAL A 57 1.27 -19.62 41.91
CA VAL A 57 2.43 -20.27 41.29
C VAL A 57 2.05 -20.51 39.84
N SER A 58 2.71 -19.83 38.90
CA SER A 58 2.48 -20.11 37.48
C SER A 58 2.71 -21.61 37.30
N PRO A 59 1.72 -22.37 36.83
CA PRO A 59 1.85 -23.82 36.80
C PRO A 59 3.13 -24.17 36.06
N SER A 60 3.89 -25.10 36.62
CA SER A 60 5.11 -25.59 36.00
C SER A 60 4.80 -26.14 34.61
N ARG A 61 5.82 -26.21 33.75
CA ARG A 61 5.70 -26.79 32.41
C ARG A 61 4.98 -28.16 32.44
N ASP A 62 5.24 -28.97 33.46
CA ASP A 62 4.63 -30.28 33.63
C ASP A 62 3.15 -30.21 34.01
N GLU A 63 2.73 -29.22 34.81
CA GLU A 63 1.31 -29.03 35.16
C GLU A 63 0.47 -28.58 33.96
N TYR A 64 1.06 -27.85 33.00
CA TYR A 64 0.44 -27.52 31.72
C TYR A 64 0.29 -28.75 30.81
N ILE A 65 1.28 -29.65 30.82
CA ILE A 65 1.22 -30.92 30.09
C ILE A 65 0.11 -31.82 30.67
N ASP A 66 0.06 -31.97 31.99
CA ASP A 66 -0.93 -32.79 32.66
C ASP A 66 -2.35 -32.25 32.46
N ALA A 67 -2.52 -30.92 32.43
CA ALA A 67 -3.80 -30.31 32.13
C ALA A 67 -4.30 -30.65 30.73
N LEU A 68 -3.42 -30.59 29.72
CA LEU A 68 -3.76 -31.01 28.36
C LEU A 68 -4.19 -32.48 28.30
N GLN A 69 -3.46 -33.37 28.98
CA GLN A 69 -3.80 -34.80 29.03
C GLN A 69 -5.17 -35.03 29.69
N ARG A 70 -5.45 -34.39 30.83
CA ARG A 70 -6.77 -34.50 31.51
C ARG A 70 -7.92 -34.01 30.65
N VAL A 71 -7.72 -32.96 29.85
CA VAL A 71 -8.74 -32.48 28.89
C VAL A 71 -8.91 -33.48 27.75
N ALA A 72 -7.81 -34.03 27.22
CA ALA A 72 -7.85 -35.04 26.17
C ALA A 72 -8.57 -36.31 26.61
N ASP A 73 -8.32 -36.78 27.83
CA ASP A 73 -8.99 -37.94 28.41
C ASP A 73 -10.50 -37.73 28.55
N ARG A 74 -10.93 -36.52 28.97
CA ARG A 74 -12.36 -36.17 29.02
C ARG A 74 -13.03 -36.17 27.64
N LEU A 75 -12.31 -35.79 26.60
CA LEU A 75 -12.82 -35.73 25.24
C LEU A 75 -12.64 -37.03 24.45
N GLY A 76 -11.84 -37.98 24.98
CA GLY A 76 -11.42 -39.19 24.27
C GLY A 76 -10.58 -38.90 23.01
N ARG A 77 -10.10 -37.67 22.84
CA ARG A 77 -9.32 -37.20 21.69
C ARG A 77 -8.50 -35.96 22.05
N SER A 78 -7.50 -35.64 21.23
CA SER A 78 -6.69 -34.43 21.42
C SER A 78 -7.55 -33.16 21.27
N PRO A 79 -7.60 -32.27 22.29
CA PRO A 79 -8.47 -31.10 22.31
C PRO A 79 -8.02 -30.02 21.33
N THR A 80 -8.92 -29.42 20.56
CA THR A 80 -8.63 -28.11 19.92
C THR A 80 -8.49 -27.03 20.99
N LEU A 81 -7.89 -25.89 20.62
CA LEU A 81 -7.73 -24.75 21.54
C LEU A 81 -9.09 -24.22 22.03
N GLU A 82 -10.10 -24.24 21.15
CA GLU A 82 -11.43 -23.76 21.48
C GLU A 82 -12.18 -24.76 22.37
N GLU A 83 -12.05 -26.06 22.11
CA GLU A 83 -12.58 -27.11 23.01
C GLU A 83 -11.90 -27.08 24.37
N TYR A 84 -10.59 -26.85 24.42
CA TYR A 84 -9.89 -26.69 25.68
C TYR A 84 -10.48 -25.53 26.49
N LYS A 85 -10.66 -24.34 25.90
CA LYS A 85 -11.28 -23.19 26.62
C LYS A 85 -12.67 -23.49 27.15
N GLN A 86 -13.46 -24.25 26.40
CA GLN A 86 -14.85 -24.55 26.75
C GLN A 86 -14.98 -25.64 27.81
N VAL A 87 -14.04 -26.58 27.84
CA VAL A 87 -14.08 -27.77 28.69
C VAL A 87 -13.15 -27.66 29.90
N SER A 88 -12.17 -26.75 29.85
CA SER A 88 -11.22 -26.52 30.95
C SER A 88 -11.93 -25.98 32.18
N ARG A 89 -11.60 -26.54 33.35
CA ARG A 89 -12.10 -26.05 34.63
C ARG A 89 -11.38 -24.76 35.05
N LYS A 90 -11.94 -24.08 36.05
CA LYS A 90 -11.43 -22.78 36.53
C LYS A 90 -10.03 -22.87 37.15
N ASP A 91 -9.67 -24.04 37.65
CA ASP A 91 -8.36 -24.41 38.21
C ASP A 91 -7.37 -24.91 37.15
N GLU A 92 -7.80 -25.05 35.88
CA GLU A 92 -6.91 -25.45 34.79
C GLU A 92 -6.20 -24.25 34.14
N PRO A 93 -4.97 -24.43 33.65
CA PRO A 93 -4.17 -23.33 33.14
C PRO A 93 -4.81 -22.61 31.95
N ASN A 94 -4.71 -21.29 31.92
CA ASN A 94 -5.27 -20.47 30.85
C ASN A 94 -4.51 -20.67 29.52
N VAL A 95 -5.23 -20.49 28.41
CA VAL A 95 -4.68 -20.66 27.05
C VAL A 95 -3.59 -19.64 26.71
N GLY A 96 -3.68 -18.42 27.26
CA GLY A 96 -2.72 -17.34 26.97
C GLY A 96 -1.30 -17.66 27.41
N ALA A 97 -1.13 -18.47 28.46
CA ALA A 97 0.16 -18.85 29.00
C ALA A 97 0.85 -19.99 28.21
N TYR A 98 0.10 -20.83 27.48
CA TYR A 98 0.69 -21.90 26.65
C TYR A 98 1.63 -21.34 25.56
N LYS A 99 1.26 -20.19 24.96
CA LYS A 99 2.09 -19.53 23.94
C LYS A 99 3.44 -19.05 24.49
N GLY A 100 3.50 -18.64 25.76
CA GLY A 100 4.73 -18.18 26.40
C GLY A 100 5.66 -19.32 26.87
N LEU A 101 5.10 -20.49 27.18
CA LEU A 101 5.83 -21.63 27.75
C LEU A 101 6.28 -22.67 26.70
N PHE A 102 5.52 -22.85 25.63
CA PHE A 102 5.73 -23.93 24.65
C PHE A 102 5.94 -23.43 23.22
N ASP A 103 6.04 -22.11 23.00
CA ASP A 103 6.13 -21.45 21.69
C ASP A 103 4.85 -21.59 20.81
N SER A 104 4.19 -22.76 20.82
CA SER A 104 2.93 -23.02 20.12
C SER A 104 2.02 -24.02 20.85
N TRP A 105 0.73 -24.01 20.51
CA TRP A 105 -0.26 -24.96 21.03
C TRP A 105 0.02 -26.41 20.61
N ASN A 106 0.55 -26.60 19.40
CA ASN A 106 0.89 -27.93 18.90
C ASN A 106 2.14 -28.47 19.60
N THR A 107 3.12 -27.62 19.89
CA THR A 107 4.30 -27.99 20.69
C THR A 107 3.90 -28.38 22.11
N ALA A 108 2.90 -27.72 22.70
CA ALA A 108 2.36 -28.13 24.01
C ALA A 108 1.68 -29.51 23.95
N LYS A 109 0.93 -29.81 22.89
CA LYS A 109 0.34 -31.13 22.67
C LYS A 109 1.37 -32.23 22.45
N GLU A 110 2.41 -31.96 21.67
CA GLU A 110 3.52 -32.88 21.45
C GLU A 110 4.24 -33.21 22.76
N ALA A 111 4.51 -32.19 23.59
CA ALA A 111 5.08 -32.38 24.92
C ALA A 111 4.14 -33.20 25.84
N ALA A 112 2.83 -33.13 25.61
CA ALA A 112 1.83 -33.94 26.29
C ALA A 112 1.58 -35.32 25.67
N GLY A 113 2.30 -35.70 24.61
CA GLY A 113 2.09 -36.96 23.90
C GLY A 113 0.75 -37.05 23.14
N LEU A 114 0.11 -35.90 22.87
CA LEU A 114 -1.17 -35.80 22.18
C LEU A 114 -0.96 -35.45 20.71
N SER A 115 -1.76 -36.06 19.83
CA SER A 115 -1.72 -35.74 18.40
C SER A 115 -2.11 -34.28 18.13
N PRO A 116 -1.34 -33.50 17.36
CA PRO A 116 -1.77 -32.19 16.87
C PRO A 116 -3.08 -32.32 16.09
N CYS A 117 -4.02 -31.39 16.31
CA CYS A 117 -5.29 -31.37 15.56
C CYS A 117 -5.25 -30.23 14.54
N SER A 118 -5.64 -30.54 13.31
CA SER A 118 -5.53 -29.73 12.08
C SER A 118 -6.35 -28.43 12.05
N SER A 119 -7.01 -28.06 13.15
CA SER A 119 -8.08 -27.04 13.19
C SER A 119 -7.83 -25.96 14.25
N GLY A 120 -6.59 -25.46 14.35
CA GLY A 120 -6.18 -24.35 15.20
C GLY A 120 -5.59 -23.15 14.42
N PRO A 121 -5.31 -22.01 15.09
CA PRO A 121 -5.04 -20.70 14.46
C PRO A 121 -3.80 -20.63 13.54
N ASP A 122 -2.88 -21.59 13.64
CA ASP A 122 -1.69 -21.65 12.79
C ASP A 122 -1.85 -22.57 11.57
N GLY A 123 -3.06 -23.13 11.36
CA GLY A 123 -3.35 -24.04 10.25
C GLY A 123 -2.61 -25.39 10.34
N PRO A 124 -2.71 -26.25 9.30
CA PRO A 124 -1.98 -27.51 9.23
C PRO A 124 -0.47 -27.25 9.12
N SER A 125 0.37 -28.10 9.72
CA SER A 125 1.83 -28.05 9.55
C SER A 125 2.24 -28.32 8.09
N LYS A 126 3.47 -27.92 7.73
CA LYS A 126 4.02 -28.15 6.39
C LYS A 126 4.11 -29.65 6.08
N GLU A 127 4.43 -30.47 7.08
CA GLU A 127 4.56 -31.92 7.00
C GLU A 127 3.20 -32.60 6.80
N GLU A 128 2.15 -32.09 7.43
CA GLU A 128 0.77 -32.56 7.24
C GLU A 128 0.24 -32.22 5.84
N CYS A 129 0.52 -31.00 5.37
CA CYS A 129 0.18 -30.56 4.01
C CYS A 129 0.85 -31.46 2.95
N VAL A 130 2.13 -31.77 3.12
CA VAL A 130 2.88 -32.67 2.21
C VAL A 130 2.30 -34.08 2.24
N ARG A 131 1.97 -34.63 3.41
CA ARG A 131 1.34 -35.96 3.53
C ARG A 131 -0.03 -36.01 2.85
N ALA A 132 -0.87 -35.00 3.08
CA ALA A 132 -2.20 -34.91 2.47
C ALA A 132 -2.10 -34.82 0.94
N LEU A 133 -1.17 -33.99 0.43
CA LEU A 133 -0.93 -33.83 -1.00
C LEU A 133 -0.43 -35.13 -1.66
N ARG A 134 0.50 -35.86 -1.01
CA ARG A 134 0.97 -37.18 -1.50
C ARG A 134 -0.14 -38.23 -1.50
N LYS A 135 -0.99 -38.27 -0.47
CA LYS A 135 -2.14 -39.19 -0.38
C LYS A 135 -3.06 -39.02 -1.58
N VAL A 136 -3.46 -37.79 -1.88
CA VAL A 136 -4.33 -37.48 -3.03
C VAL A 136 -3.63 -37.75 -4.36
N ALA A 137 -2.34 -37.43 -4.49
CA ALA A 137 -1.57 -37.74 -5.70
C ALA A 137 -1.51 -39.25 -5.99
N ASN A 138 -1.33 -40.07 -4.96
CA ASN A 138 -1.35 -41.53 -5.08
C ASN A 138 -2.73 -42.06 -5.46
N GLN A 139 -3.82 -41.46 -4.94
CA GLN A 139 -5.19 -41.83 -5.30
C GLN A 139 -5.52 -41.50 -6.77
N LEU A 140 -5.02 -40.39 -7.29
CA LEU A 140 -5.25 -39.98 -8.67
C LEU A 140 -4.22 -40.55 -9.67
N GLY A 141 -3.14 -41.18 -9.17
CA GLY A 141 -2.03 -41.68 -9.98
C GLY A 141 -1.27 -40.58 -10.74
N LYS A 142 -1.42 -39.32 -10.33
CA LYS A 142 -0.83 -38.14 -10.98
C LYS A 142 -0.69 -36.98 -10.01
N SER A 143 0.15 -36.00 -10.33
CA SER A 143 0.25 -34.74 -9.57
C SER A 143 -1.05 -33.93 -9.65
N PRO A 144 -1.80 -33.74 -8.54
CA PRO A 144 -3.12 -33.12 -8.58
C PRO A 144 -3.06 -31.61 -8.89
N SER A 145 -3.99 -31.09 -9.68
CA SER A 145 -4.29 -29.65 -9.69
C SER A 145 -5.03 -29.25 -8.40
N GLN A 146 -5.05 -27.95 -8.10
CA GLN A 146 -5.74 -27.44 -6.90
C GLN A 146 -7.22 -27.88 -6.85
N ARG A 147 -7.90 -27.79 -8.01
CA ARG A 147 -9.31 -28.17 -8.16
C ARG A 147 -9.53 -29.69 -8.06
N GLU A 148 -8.63 -30.49 -8.62
CA GLU A 148 -8.73 -31.95 -8.50
C GLU A 148 -8.48 -32.41 -7.07
N TYR A 149 -7.57 -31.74 -6.35
CA TYR A 149 -7.33 -32.00 -4.95
C TYR A 149 -8.58 -31.72 -4.10
N ASP A 150 -9.16 -30.52 -4.22
CA ASP A 150 -10.37 -30.14 -3.45
C ASP A 150 -11.59 -31.03 -3.75
N ASN A 151 -11.68 -31.58 -4.97
CA ASN A 151 -12.75 -32.51 -5.33
C ASN A 151 -12.53 -33.95 -4.82
N THR A 152 -11.32 -34.29 -4.39
CA THR A 152 -10.95 -35.66 -3.97
C THR A 152 -10.98 -35.82 -2.44
N ILE A 153 -10.74 -34.73 -1.71
CA ILE A 153 -10.73 -34.74 -0.26
C ILE A 153 -12.14 -34.92 0.33
N SER A 154 -12.24 -35.54 1.51
CA SER A 154 -13.49 -35.66 2.27
C SER A 154 -13.73 -34.45 3.17
N GLU A 155 -14.98 -34.25 3.61
CA GLU A 155 -15.30 -33.17 4.57
C GLU A 155 -14.43 -33.28 5.84
N GLY A 156 -13.76 -32.18 6.19
CA GLY A 156 -12.85 -32.10 7.35
C GLY A 156 -11.38 -32.41 7.06
N GLU A 157 -11.01 -32.83 5.84
CA GLU A 157 -9.61 -32.94 5.42
C GLU A 157 -8.99 -31.56 5.07
N ILE A 158 -7.66 -31.51 4.98
CA ILE A 158 -6.92 -30.26 4.72
C ILE A 158 -7.27 -29.74 3.32
N SER A 159 -7.85 -28.54 3.24
CA SER A 159 -8.18 -27.91 1.95
C SER A 159 -6.94 -27.45 1.18
N ALA A 160 -7.07 -27.30 -0.14
CA ALA A 160 -5.99 -26.77 -0.94
C ALA A 160 -5.61 -25.32 -0.59
N ALA A 161 -6.57 -24.54 -0.07
CA ALA A 161 -6.34 -23.17 0.39
C ALA A 161 -5.41 -23.14 1.62
N ASN A 162 -5.59 -24.06 2.57
CA ASN A 162 -4.72 -24.19 3.74
C ASN A 162 -3.29 -24.57 3.34
N ILE A 163 -3.13 -25.53 2.43
CA ILE A 163 -1.81 -25.92 1.89
C ILE A 163 -1.12 -24.75 1.20
N LYS A 164 -1.85 -24.01 0.36
CA LYS A 164 -1.32 -22.82 -0.32
C LYS A 164 -0.88 -21.74 0.66
N HIS A 165 -1.61 -21.54 1.76
CA HIS A 165 -1.25 -20.57 2.79
C HIS A 165 0.08 -20.93 3.48
N GLN A 166 0.31 -22.22 3.76
CA GLN A 166 1.54 -22.68 4.44
C GLN A 166 2.81 -22.63 3.58
N PHE A 167 2.67 -22.84 2.27
CA PHE A 167 3.81 -22.86 1.34
C PHE A 167 3.89 -21.62 0.45
N SER A 168 3.02 -20.63 0.69
CA SER A 168 2.85 -19.41 -0.13
C SER A 168 2.40 -19.65 -1.58
N SER A 169 2.53 -20.87 -2.12
CA SER A 169 2.02 -21.29 -3.43
C SER A 169 1.73 -22.79 -3.49
N TRP A 170 0.85 -23.20 -4.42
CA TRP A 170 0.52 -24.61 -4.65
C TRP A 170 1.70 -25.39 -5.27
N ASN A 171 2.51 -24.74 -6.10
CA ASN A 171 3.68 -25.38 -6.71
C ASN A 171 4.79 -25.60 -5.68
N ALA A 172 5.04 -24.65 -4.77
CA ALA A 172 5.97 -24.85 -3.65
C ALA A 172 5.54 -26.03 -2.75
N ALA A 173 4.23 -26.24 -2.55
CA ALA A 173 3.75 -27.41 -1.83
C ALA A 173 3.98 -28.73 -2.59
N LYS A 174 3.84 -28.74 -3.92
CA LYS A 174 4.16 -29.91 -4.75
C LYS A 174 5.64 -30.24 -4.75
N GLU A 175 6.51 -29.24 -4.83
CA GLU A 175 7.97 -29.40 -4.73
C GLU A 175 8.35 -30.04 -3.39
N ALA A 176 7.83 -29.51 -2.28
CA ALA A 176 8.05 -30.09 -0.95
C ALA A 176 7.49 -31.53 -0.84
N ALA A 177 6.44 -31.85 -1.60
CA ALA A 177 5.90 -33.20 -1.69
C ALA A 177 6.65 -34.12 -2.67
N GLY A 178 7.64 -33.64 -3.42
CA GLY A 178 8.33 -34.42 -4.45
C GLY A 178 7.41 -34.82 -5.62
N LEU A 179 6.37 -34.01 -5.86
CA LEU A 179 5.42 -34.20 -6.96
C LEU A 179 5.81 -33.32 -8.13
N GLU A 180 5.56 -33.79 -9.35
CA GLU A 180 5.78 -32.97 -10.56
C GLU A 180 4.99 -31.66 -10.45
N VAL A 181 5.71 -30.55 -10.46
CA VAL A 181 5.12 -29.23 -10.62
C VAL A 181 4.69 -29.06 -12.06
N VAL A 182 3.42 -28.70 -12.25
CA VAL A 182 3.03 -28.06 -13.50
C VAL A 182 3.51 -26.63 -13.35
N GLU A 183 4.69 -26.34 -13.90
CA GLU A 183 5.01 -24.98 -14.26
C GLU A 183 3.84 -24.50 -15.12
N LYS A 184 3.09 -23.51 -14.64
CA LYS A 184 2.39 -22.65 -15.60
C LYS A 184 3.55 -22.09 -16.41
N HIS A 185 3.84 -22.67 -17.58
CA HIS A 185 4.97 -22.26 -18.41
C HIS A 185 4.88 -20.74 -18.52
N GLY A 186 5.74 -20.07 -17.75
CA GLY A 186 5.80 -18.64 -17.74
C GLY A 186 6.44 -18.33 -19.07
N TRP A 187 5.63 -17.95 -20.04
CA TRP A 187 6.12 -17.59 -21.36
C TRP A 187 7.36 -16.71 -21.22
N THR A 188 8.48 -17.19 -21.72
CA THR A 188 9.69 -16.40 -21.84
C THR A 188 9.48 -15.37 -22.95
N LYS A 189 10.21 -14.25 -22.90
CA LYS A 189 10.16 -13.26 -23.99
C LYS A 189 10.48 -13.91 -25.35
N SER A 190 11.45 -14.82 -25.39
CA SER A 190 11.83 -15.56 -26.60
C SER A 190 10.73 -16.45 -27.16
N GLU A 191 10.00 -17.19 -26.30
CA GLU A 191 8.87 -18.02 -26.76
C GLU A 191 7.70 -17.18 -27.28
N VAL A 192 7.43 -16.02 -26.67
CA VAL A 192 6.44 -15.07 -27.17
C VAL A 192 6.85 -14.51 -28.53
N ILE A 193 8.12 -14.12 -28.68
CA ILE A 193 8.65 -13.62 -29.96
C ILE A 193 8.48 -14.68 -31.05
N ASN A 194 8.86 -15.94 -30.77
CA ASN A 194 8.68 -17.03 -31.73
C ASN A 194 7.21 -17.24 -32.13
N SER A 195 6.28 -17.14 -31.18
CA SER A 195 4.85 -17.21 -31.47
C SER A 195 4.39 -16.04 -32.35
N ILE A 196 4.80 -14.81 -32.02
CA ILE A 196 4.47 -13.60 -32.79
C ILE A 196 5.04 -13.70 -34.22
N SER A 197 6.31 -14.04 -34.38
CA SER A 197 6.96 -14.20 -35.69
C SER A 197 6.23 -15.26 -36.53
N ARG A 198 5.95 -16.43 -35.96
CA ARG A 198 5.20 -17.50 -36.66
C ARG A 198 3.80 -17.06 -37.10
N VAL A 199 3.07 -16.33 -36.27
CA VAL A 199 1.72 -15.84 -36.65
C VAL A 199 1.82 -14.72 -37.69
N SER A 200 2.89 -13.91 -37.66
CA SER A 200 3.13 -12.84 -38.64
C SER A 200 3.47 -13.35 -40.04
N GLU A 201 4.18 -14.48 -40.15
CA GLU A 201 4.49 -15.12 -41.44
C GLU A 201 3.23 -15.55 -42.18
N GLN A 202 2.15 -15.86 -41.46
CA GLN A 202 0.84 -16.20 -42.05
C GLN A 202 0.09 -14.98 -42.59
N HIS A 203 0.63 -13.77 -42.41
CA HIS A 203 -0.01 -12.52 -42.79
C HIS A 203 1.02 -11.48 -43.29
N ASP A 204 1.98 -11.92 -44.12
CA ASP A 204 2.96 -11.08 -44.84
C ASP A 204 3.67 -10.03 -43.95
N GLY A 205 4.00 -10.38 -42.70
CA GLY A 205 4.68 -9.49 -41.75
C GLY A 205 3.79 -8.39 -41.14
N GLN A 206 2.53 -8.31 -41.53
CA GLN A 206 1.58 -7.27 -41.15
C GLN A 206 0.67 -7.72 -39.99
N LEU A 207 1.22 -7.85 -38.78
CA LEU A 207 0.49 -8.44 -37.65
C LEU A 207 -0.18 -7.42 -36.71
N SER A 208 -1.50 -7.26 -36.81
CA SER A 208 -2.29 -6.50 -35.81
C SER A 208 -2.77 -7.39 -34.66
N LYS A 209 -3.11 -6.81 -33.50
CA LYS A 209 -3.75 -7.51 -32.37
C LYS A 209 -4.97 -8.35 -32.81
N ARG A 210 -5.79 -7.78 -33.71
CA ARG A 210 -7.01 -8.42 -34.21
C ARG A 210 -6.71 -9.59 -35.14
N VAL A 211 -5.67 -9.48 -35.95
CA VAL A 211 -5.20 -10.56 -36.82
C VAL A 211 -4.59 -11.68 -35.98
N TYR A 212 -3.74 -11.35 -35.00
CA TYR A 212 -3.17 -12.33 -34.07
C TYR A 212 -4.25 -13.12 -33.33
N LEU A 213 -5.28 -12.45 -32.78
CA LEU A 213 -6.37 -13.15 -32.10
C LEU A 213 -7.15 -14.13 -32.98
N LYS A 214 -7.21 -13.88 -34.30
CA LYS A 214 -7.87 -14.78 -35.26
C LYS A 214 -6.98 -15.95 -35.67
N LEU A 215 -5.67 -15.73 -35.76
CA LEU A 215 -4.71 -16.69 -36.30
C LEU A 215 -3.95 -17.47 -35.22
N LYS A 216 -3.98 -17.02 -33.96
CA LYS A 216 -3.31 -17.70 -32.85
C LYS A 216 -3.90 -19.08 -32.60
N GLN A 217 -3.03 -20.02 -32.28
CA GLN A 217 -3.38 -21.37 -31.85
C GLN A 217 -3.81 -21.35 -30.38
N PRO A 218 -4.51 -22.40 -29.89
CA PRO A 218 -4.85 -22.54 -28.47
C PRO A 218 -3.62 -22.58 -27.55
N THR A 219 -2.48 -23.02 -28.08
CA THR A 219 -1.19 -23.13 -27.40
C THR A 219 -0.38 -21.84 -27.40
N ASP A 220 -0.85 -20.78 -28.04
CA ASP A 220 -0.16 -19.49 -28.12
C ASP A 220 -0.42 -18.60 -26.90
N PRO A 221 0.50 -17.66 -26.59
CA PRO A 221 0.31 -16.74 -25.49
C PRO A 221 -0.91 -15.86 -25.72
N SER A 222 -1.64 -15.57 -24.63
CA SER A 222 -2.69 -14.57 -24.66
C SER A 222 -2.12 -13.18 -24.90
N VAL A 223 -2.92 -12.28 -25.46
CA VAL A 223 -2.52 -10.87 -25.65
C VAL A 223 -2.12 -10.23 -24.30
N ASP A 224 -2.80 -10.57 -23.21
CA ASP A 224 -2.44 -10.09 -21.87
C ASP A 224 -1.08 -10.61 -21.40
N THR A 225 -0.73 -11.86 -21.75
CA THR A 225 0.59 -12.43 -21.44
C THR A 225 1.68 -11.68 -22.19
N ILE A 226 1.44 -11.38 -23.46
CA ILE A 226 2.35 -10.61 -24.31
C ILE A 226 2.54 -9.20 -23.74
N MET A 227 1.45 -8.51 -23.44
CA MET A 227 1.49 -7.15 -22.88
C MET A 227 2.18 -7.10 -21.51
N ARG A 228 1.96 -8.09 -20.64
CA ARG A 228 2.62 -8.17 -19.33
C ARG A 228 4.14 -8.35 -19.45
N LEU A 229 4.61 -9.09 -20.45
CA LEU A 229 6.03 -9.39 -20.62
C LEU A 229 6.80 -8.27 -21.33
N PHE A 230 6.17 -7.59 -22.29
CA PHE A 230 6.82 -6.60 -23.14
C PHE A 230 6.42 -5.15 -22.83
N GLY A 231 5.42 -4.93 -21.97
CA GLY A 231 4.86 -3.61 -21.68
C GLY A 231 3.78 -3.20 -22.68
N SER A 232 4.05 -3.36 -23.97
CA SER A 232 3.09 -3.07 -25.05
C SER A 232 3.15 -4.08 -26.20
N TRP A 233 2.11 -4.06 -27.05
CA TRP A 233 2.07 -4.89 -28.26
C TRP A 233 3.07 -4.42 -29.31
N ASN A 234 3.28 -3.12 -29.45
CA ASN A 234 4.22 -2.57 -30.42
C ASN A 234 5.66 -2.92 -30.04
N GLN A 235 6.01 -2.85 -28.74
CA GLN A 235 7.32 -3.31 -28.24
C GLN A 235 7.50 -4.82 -28.44
N ALA A 236 6.43 -5.62 -28.36
CA ALA A 236 6.50 -7.05 -28.65
C ALA A 236 6.73 -7.33 -30.15
N LEU A 237 6.12 -6.55 -31.05
CA LEU A 237 6.38 -6.62 -32.51
C LEU A 237 7.81 -6.17 -32.83
N ASP A 238 8.26 -5.07 -32.25
CA ASP A 238 9.62 -4.54 -32.41
C ASP A 238 10.66 -5.56 -31.95
N SER A 239 10.46 -6.16 -30.77
CA SER A 239 11.31 -7.25 -30.27
C SER A 239 11.29 -8.51 -31.15
N ALA A 240 10.24 -8.68 -31.97
CA ALA A 240 10.13 -9.76 -32.94
C ALA A 240 10.66 -9.38 -34.34
N GLY A 241 11.25 -8.18 -34.50
CA GLY A 241 11.75 -7.68 -35.78
C GLY A 241 10.65 -7.33 -36.77
N LEU A 242 9.41 -7.14 -36.31
CA LEU A 242 8.27 -6.78 -37.13
C LEU A 242 8.01 -5.29 -37.02
N LEU A 243 7.77 -4.64 -38.17
CA LEU A 243 7.38 -3.24 -38.17
C LEU A 243 5.97 -3.12 -37.56
N PRO A 244 5.77 -2.24 -36.55
CA PRO A 244 4.43 -1.92 -36.10
C PRO A 244 3.61 -1.43 -37.30
N GLN A 245 2.35 -1.86 -37.37
CA GLN A 245 1.46 -1.43 -38.46
C GLN A 245 1.50 0.10 -38.58
N PRO A 246 1.83 0.66 -39.76
CA PRO A 246 1.81 2.10 -39.94
C PRO A 246 0.41 2.60 -39.58
N SER A 247 0.35 3.54 -38.66
CA SER A 247 -0.85 4.35 -38.50
C SER A 247 -1.19 4.94 -39.88
N GLN A 248 -2.48 4.98 -40.24
CA GLN A 248 -2.93 5.70 -41.45
C GLN A 248 -2.60 7.21 -41.41
N TYR A 249 -2.06 7.68 -40.28
CA TYR A 249 -1.61 9.04 -40.03
C TYR A 249 -0.16 9.05 -39.59
N THR A 250 0.63 9.98 -40.12
CA THR A 250 2.01 10.23 -39.66
C THR A 250 2.03 10.96 -38.32
N GLU A 251 3.21 11.07 -37.71
CA GLU A 251 3.38 11.83 -36.48
C GLU A 251 3.07 13.32 -36.70
N GLU A 252 3.49 13.87 -37.84
CA GLU A 252 3.26 15.25 -38.24
C GLU A 252 1.76 15.55 -38.41
N GLU A 253 1.01 14.64 -39.03
CA GLU A 253 -0.45 14.78 -39.17
C GLU A 253 -1.18 14.75 -37.82
N CYS A 254 -0.65 14.01 -36.84
CA CYS A 254 -1.18 14.01 -35.47
C CYS A 254 -0.89 15.33 -34.74
N ILE A 255 0.33 15.86 -34.89
CA ILE A 255 0.72 17.15 -34.32
C ILE A 255 -0.11 18.29 -34.92
N GLU A 256 -0.26 18.35 -36.25
CA GLU A 256 -1.04 19.38 -36.94
C GLU A 256 -2.50 19.37 -36.48
N ALA A 257 -3.11 18.18 -36.38
CA ALA A 257 -4.49 18.06 -35.91
C ALA A 257 -4.65 18.58 -34.46
N LEU A 258 -3.66 18.34 -33.60
CA LEU A 258 -3.67 18.79 -32.22
C LEU A 258 -3.50 20.31 -32.12
N GLN A 259 -2.57 20.89 -32.89
CA GLN A 259 -2.35 22.33 -33.00
C GLN A 259 -3.57 23.06 -33.54
N TYR A 260 -4.22 22.53 -34.58
CA TYR A 260 -5.46 23.10 -35.13
C TYR A 260 -6.55 23.21 -34.05
N VAL A 261 -6.76 22.17 -33.25
CA VAL A 261 -7.75 22.26 -32.18
C VAL A 261 -7.30 23.25 -31.11
N ALA A 262 -6.02 23.27 -30.75
CA ALA A 262 -5.47 24.18 -29.75
C ALA A 262 -5.68 25.65 -30.13
N GLU A 263 -5.38 26.00 -31.37
CA GLU A 263 -5.62 27.34 -31.94
C GLU A 263 -7.11 27.68 -31.91
N LYS A 264 -7.97 26.74 -32.32
CA LYS A 264 -9.42 26.92 -32.36
C LYS A 264 -10.04 27.19 -30.98
N ILE A 265 -9.50 26.58 -29.92
CA ILE A 265 -10.00 26.78 -28.55
C ILE A 265 -9.17 27.80 -27.74
N GLY A 266 -8.08 28.32 -28.31
CA GLY A 266 -7.16 29.26 -27.68
C GLY A 266 -6.33 28.70 -26.51
N ARG A 267 -6.21 27.37 -26.38
CA ARG A 267 -5.43 26.69 -25.31
C ARG A 267 -5.10 25.24 -25.65
N SER A 268 -4.21 24.62 -24.86
CA SER A 268 -3.88 23.19 -24.98
C SER A 268 -5.14 22.32 -24.79
N PRO A 269 -5.54 21.50 -25.78
CA PRO A 269 -6.80 20.77 -25.74
C PRO A 269 -6.73 19.52 -24.86
N ARG A 270 -7.81 19.25 -24.12
CA ARG A 270 -8.03 17.95 -23.48
C ARG A 270 -8.48 16.92 -24.51
N ILE A 271 -8.33 15.63 -24.20
CA ILE A 271 -8.79 14.53 -25.09
C ILE A 271 -10.27 14.70 -25.50
N ARG A 272 -11.14 15.11 -24.57
CA ARG A 272 -12.57 15.32 -24.85
C ARG A 272 -12.83 16.52 -25.78
N GLU A 273 -12.03 17.57 -25.65
CA GLU A 273 -12.14 18.81 -26.43
C GLU A 273 -11.60 18.60 -27.84
N TYR A 274 -10.44 17.95 -27.94
CA TYR A 274 -9.93 17.43 -29.20
C TYR A 274 -10.98 16.59 -29.92
N ARG A 275 -11.63 15.63 -29.24
CA ARG A 275 -12.71 14.83 -29.87
C ARG A 275 -13.86 15.68 -30.42
N ARG A 276 -14.24 16.75 -29.73
CA ARG A 276 -15.37 17.61 -30.11
C ARG A 276 -15.02 18.57 -31.23
N HIS A 277 -13.77 19.03 -31.29
CA HIS A 277 -13.36 20.14 -32.15
C HIS A 277 -12.46 19.73 -33.34
N ARG A 278 -11.95 18.49 -33.36
CA ARG A 278 -11.17 17.92 -34.48
C ARG A 278 -11.98 17.90 -35.78
N ARG A 279 -11.29 17.97 -36.92
CA ARG A 279 -11.88 17.77 -38.24
C ARG A 279 -12.30 16.30 -38.41
N PRO A 280 -13.32 16.00 -39.25
CA PRO A 280 -13.72 14.61 -39.49
C PRO A 280 -12.60 13.72 -40.04
N THR A 281 -11.64 14.31 -40.73
CA THR A 281 -10.46 13.65 -41.33
C THR A 281 -9.30 13.47 -40.34
N ASP A 282 -9.30 14.19 -39.22
CA ASP A 282 -8.21 14.17 -38.25
C ASP A 282 -8.14 12.85 -37.47
N PRO A 283 -6.96 12.46 -36.99
CA PRO A 283 -6.78 11.23 -36.22
C PRO A 283 -7.67 11.22 -34.98
N VAL A 284 -8.28 10.07 -34.68
CA VAL A 284 -8.98 9.89 -33.40
C VAL A 284 -7.96 9.69 -32.27
N PRO A 285 -8.24 10.12 -31.02
CA PRO A 285 -7.26 10.04 -29.92
C PRO A 285 -6.68 8.66 -29.65
N TRP A 286 -7.44 7.61 -29.97
CA TRP A 286 -6.95 6.25 -29.81
C TRP A 286 -5.85 5.89 -30.82
N VAL A 287 -5.92 6.41 -32.05
CA VAL A 287 -4.87 6.23 -33.07
C VAL A 287 -3.62 7.01 -32.65
N MET A 288 -3.80 8.26 -32.23
CA MET A 288 -2.75 9.10 -31.65
C MET A 288 -2.02 8.42 -30.47
N LYS A 289 -2.75 7.79 -29.54
CA LYS A 289 -2.17 7.04 -28.41
C LYS A 289 -1.36 5.80 -28.83
N ASN A 290 -1.61 5.24 -30.00
CA ASN A 290 -0.86 4.07 -30.47
C ASN A 290 0.42 4.47 -31.22
N SER A 291 0.45 5.67 -31.79
CA SER A 291 1.62 6.22 -32.49
C SER A 291 2.62 6.89 -31.55
N PHE A 292 2.17 7.38 -30.39
CA PHE A 292 3.00 8.11 -29.42
C PHE A 292 2.97 7.42 -28.05
N GLU A 293 4.05 7.54 -27.27
CA GLU A 293 4.17 6.95 -25.93
C GLU A 293 3.05 7.43 -24.99
N SER A 294 2.67 8.72 -25.08
CA SER A 294 1.56 9.30 -24.33
C SER A 294 0.89 10.50 -25.04
N TRP A 295 -0.30 10.88 -24.56
CA TRP A 295 -1.00 12.09 -25.04
C TRP A 295 -0.25 13.37 -24.65
N ASN A 296 0.56 13.34 -23.60
CA ASN A 296 1.35 14.48 -23.16
C ASN A 296 2.61 14.64 -24.00
N ASP A 297 3.24 13.53 -24.39
CA ASP A 297 4.43 13.54 -25.24
C ASP A 297 4.06 14.12 -26.62
N MET A 298 2.87 13.79 -27.12
CA MET A 298 2.33 14.42 -28.33
C MET A 298 2.09 15.93 -28.18
N LYS A 299 1.66 16.39 -26.99
CA LYS A 299 1.49 17.83 -26.74
C LYS A 299 2.83 18.53 -26.74
N GLU A 300 3.82 17.95 -26.07
CA GLU A 300 5.18 18.46 -26.03
C GLU A 300 5.77 18.59 -27.45
N LEU A 301 5.64 17.54 -28.28
CA LEU A 301 6.06 17.57 -29.69
C LEU A 301 5.27 18.56 -30.55
N ALA A 302 4.07 18.94 -30.12
CA ALA A 302 3.24 19.93 -30.79
C ALA A 302 3.51 21.38 -30.33
N ASP A 303 4.55 21.61 -29.50
CA ASP A 303 4.79 22.87 -28.79
C ASP A 303 3.56 23.33 -27.98
N LEU A 304 2.76 22.37 -27.51
CA LEU A 304 1.62 22.58 -26.64
C LEU A 304 1.99 22.15 -25.23
N TYR A 305 1.54 22.91 -24.24
CA TYR A 305 1.79 22.56 -22.85
C TYR A 305 1.25 21.14 -22.53
N ALA A 306 2.15 20.22 -22.21
CA ALA A 306 1.85 18.93 -21.61
C ALA A 306 1.29 19.17 -20.20
N TYR A 307 0.20 18.50 -19.82
CA TYR A 307 -0.53 18.69 -18.56
C TYR A 307 -1.44 19.94 -18.46
N ASP A 308 -2.65 19.83 -19.02
CA ASP A 308 -3.86 20.42 -18.41
C ASP A 308 -4.70 19.20 -17.99
N ASP A 309 -4.50 18.73 -16.76
CA ASP A 309 -5.18 17.56 -16.17
C ASP A 309 -6.69 17.78 -16.08
N GLY A 310 -7.12 19.02 -16.12
CA GLY A 310 -8.51 19.35 -16.27
C GLY A 310 -9.42 18.88 -15.16
N SER A 311 -8.87 18.66 -13.97
CA SER A 311 -9.60 18.99 -12.76
C SER A 311 -9.69 20.52 -12.71
N TYR A 312 -10.89 21.07 -12.51
CA TYR A 312 -10.97 22.52 -12.36
C TYR A 312 -10.43 22.99 -11.00
N LEU A 313 -10.12 22.03 -10.10
CA LEU A 313 -9.54 22.22 -8.78
C LEU A 313 -8.75 20.93 -8.44
N GLU A 314 -7.41 20.92 -8.55
CA GLU A 314 -6.56 19.85 -7.99
C GLU A 314 -6.56 19.97 -6.45
N PHE A 315 -7.72 19.80 -5.80
CA PHE A 315 -7.86 19.99 -4.35
C PHE A 315 -6.88 19.09 -3.57
N PRO A 316 -6.17 19.60 -2.54
CA PRO A 316 -6.31 20.94 -1.99
C PRO A 316 -5.40 21.99 -2.64
N TYR A 317 -4.55 21.66 -3.62
CA TYR A 317 -3.46 22.52 -4.09
C TYR A 317 -3.80 23.38 -5.32
N GLY A 318 -4.80 22.99 -6.12
CA GLY A 318 -5.18 23.72 -7.32
C GLY A 318 -4.28 23.43 -8.52
N SER A 319 -4.83 23.61 -9.73
CA SER A 319 -4.20 23.19 -10.99
C SER A 319 -2.89 23.91 -11.34
N ASN A 320 -2.60 25.03 -10.67
CA ASN A 320 -1.36 25.79 -10.85
C ASN A 320 -0.27 25.43 -9.83
N TRP A 321 -0.49 24.45 -8.95
CA TRP A 321 0.42 24.12 -7.84
C TRP A 321 1.84 23.84 -8.30
N ARG A 322 2.05 23.11 -9.41
CA ARG A 322 3.39 22.81 -9.91
C ARG A 322 4.21 24.08 -10.22
N ASN A 323 3.59 25.06 -10.86
CA ASN A 323 4.27 26.33 -11.18
C ASN A 323 4.56 27.14 -9.92
N ILE A 324 3.62 27.15 -8.97
CA ILE A 324 3.79 27.87 -7.70
C ILE A 324 4.89 27.21 -6.85
N ALA A 325 4.91 25.88 -6.78
CA ALA A 325 5.94 25.12 -6.09
C ALA A 325 7.32 25.38 -6.74
N GLU A 326 7.39 25.41 -8.06
CA GLU A 326 8.63 25.74 -8.76
C GLU A 326 9.12 27.16 -8.47
N GLN A 327 8.23 28.15 -8.47
CA GLN A 327 8.57 29.52 -8.06
C GLN A 327 9.08 29.59 -6.61
N ALA A 328 8.50 28.81 -5.70
CA ALA A 328 8.98 28.75 -4.32
C ALA A 328 10.39 28.14 -4.24
N ARG A 329 10.68 27.08 -5.00
CA ARG A 329 12.02 26.48 -5.08
C ARG A 329 13.04 27.43 -5.69
N GLU A 330 12.69 28.10 -6.78
CA GLU A 330 13.55 29.08 -7.45
C GLU A 330 13.88 30.24 -6.50
N ARG A 331 12.87 30.81 -5.81
CA ARG A 331 13.05 31.84 -4.78
C ARG A 331 14.01 31.39 -3.68
N ASP A 332 13.89 30.13 -3.26
CA ASP A 332 14.71 29.54 -2.20
C ASP A 332 16.04 28.98 -2.73
N ASN A 333 16.39 29.29 -3.99
CA ASN A 333 17.62 28.90 -4.68
C ASN A 333 17.84 27.38 -4.69
N TYR A 334 16.76 26.61 -4.85
CA TYR A 334 16.74 25.14 -4.88
C TYR A 334 17.45 24.51 -3.67
N LYS A 335 17.27 25.13 -2.49
CA LYS A 335 17.85 24.69 -1.22
C LYS A 335 16.79 24.65 -0.13
N CYS A 336 16.92 23.65 0.74
CA CYS A 336 16.12 23.61 1.95
C CYS A 336 16.44 24.83 2.82
N ARG A 337 15.42 25.66 3.08
CA ARG A 337 15.56 26.87 3.90
C ARG A 337 15.93 26.60 5.37
N SER A 338 15.72 25.38 5.86
CA SER A 338 16.07 25.00 7.24
C SER A 338 17.49 24.45 7.39
N CYS A 339 17.94 23.56 6.51
CA CYS A 339 19.22 22.86 6.68
C CYS A 339 20.24 23.10 5.55
N GLY A 340 19.85 23.79 4.47
CA GLY A 340 20.72 24.13 3.34
C GLY A 340 20.92 23.02 2.29
N LEU A 341 20.36 21.82 2.51
CA LEU A 341 20.43 20.70 1.55
C LEU A 341 19.89 21.11 0.18
N THR A 342 20.64 20.86 -0.90
CA THR A 342 20.24 21.24 -2.26
C THR A 342 19.23 20.25 -2.87
N SER A 343 18.52 20.67 -3.92
CA SER A 343 17.65 19.79 -4.73
C SER A 343 18.39 18.58 -5.31
N GLU A 344 19.62 18.77 -5.78
CA GLU A 344 20.46 17.68 -6.31
C GLU A 344 20.79 16.67 -5.21
N GLU A 345 21.32 17.14 -4.07
CA GLU A 345 21.63 16.29 -2.92
C GLU A 345 20.38 15.58 -2.36
N HIS A 346 19.23 16.26 -2.35
CA HIS A 346 17.97 15.67 -1.91
C HIS A 346 17.47 14.60 -2.88
N THR A 347 17.62 14.81 -4.18
CA THR A 347 17.26 13.83 -5.21
C THR A 347 18.13 12.58 -5.09
N ASP A 348 19.43 12.73 -4.86
CA ASP A 348 20.34 11.60 -4.63
C ASP A 348 19.98 10.78 -3.37
N ILE A 349 19.54 11.44 -2.30
CA ILE A 349 19.21 10.78 -1.03
C ILE A 349 17.80 10.17 -1.03
N TYR A 350 16.83 10.84 -1.66
CA TYR A 350 15.41 10.53 -1.51
C TYR A 350 14.68 10.18 -2.82
N ASP A 351 15.38 10.16 -3.96
CA ASP A 351 14.84 9.90 -5.31
C ASP A 351 13.66 10.83 -5.67
N ARG A 352 13.73 12.08 -5.19
CA ARG A 352 12.74 13.13 -5.42
C ARG A 352 13.29 14.51 -5.07
N ASP A 353 12.74 15.55 -5.66
CA ASP A 353 13.12 16.95 -5.39
C ASP A 353 12.64 17.45 -4.01
N LEU A 354 13.10 18.63 -3.60
CA LEU A 354 12.70 19.32 -2.37
C LEU A 354 11.18 19.56 -2.34
N GLU A 355 10.61 19.45 -1.15
CA GLU A 355 9.19 19.67 -0.89
C GLU A 355 8.93 21.17 -0.69
N VAL A 356 7.74 21.61 -1.08
CA VAL A 356 7.25 22.97 -0.78
C VAL A 356 6.18 22.86 0.29
N HIS A 357 6.47 23.45 1.45
CA HIS A 357 5.67 23.38 2.65
C HIS A 357 4.81 24.63 2.81
N HIS A 358 3.52 24.47 3.11
CA HIS A 358 2.65 25.56 3.53
C HIS A 358 2.84 25.87 5.03
N LEU A 359 3.22 27.10 5.36
CA LEU A 359 3.41 27.57 6.74
C LEU A 359 2.08 27.55 7.52
N HIS A 360 1.04 28.22 7.00
CA HIS A 360 -0.34 27.97 7.37
C HIS A 360 -0.89 26.81 6.55
N LYS A 361 -1.38 25.77 7.23
CA LYS A 361 -1.91 24.56 6.58
C LYS A 361 -2.95 24.90 5.54
N ILE A 362 -2.79 24.36 4.33
CA ILE A 362 -3.71 24.61 3.21
C ILE A 362 -5.17 24.35 3.58
N MET A 363 -5.43 23.30 4.36
CA MET A 363 -6.76 22.91 4.79
C MET A 363 -7.46 23.93 5.71
N SER A 364 -6.72 24.75 6.49
CA SER A 364 -7.36 25.73 7.38
C SER A 364 -8.03 26.86 6.61
N PHE A 365 -7.56 27.20 5.41
CA PHE A 365 -8.18 28.23 4.56
C PHE A 365 -9.57 27.80 4.05
N PHE A 366 -9.86 26.50 4.04
CA PHE A 366 -11.17 25.97 3.62
C PHE A 366 -12.18 25.91 4.77
N GLU A 367 -11.77 26.16 6.02
CA GLU A 367 -12.67 26.07 7.18
C GLU A 367 -13.84 27.06 7.09
N ILE A 368 -13.63 28.21 6.43
CA ILE A 368 -14.64 29.24 6.19
C ILE A 368 -15.77 28.80 5.26
N LEU A 369 -15.58 27.74 4.47
CA LEU A 369 -16.60 27.27 3.54
C LEU A 369 -17.71 26.50 4.28
N PRO A 370 -18.96 26.55 3.79
CA PRO A 370 -20.04 25.69 4.29
C PRO A 370 -19.71 24.21 4.14
N ASP A 371 -20.12 23.37 5.09
CA ASP A 371 -19.78 21.93 5.11
C ASP A 371 -20.24 21.20 3.85
N LYS A 372 -21.43 21.53 3.34
CA LYS A 372 -21.93 21.00 2.06
C LYS A 372 -20.95 21.26 0.91
N LEU A 373 -20.41 22.48 0.84
CA LEU A 373 -19.46 22.84 -0.20
C LEU A 373 -18.11 22.13 -0.03
N LYS A 374 -17.66 21.91 1.22
CA LYS A 374 -16.46 21.11 1.51
C LYS A 374 -16.61 19.66 1.03
N ASP A 375 -17.80 19.07 1.21
CA ASP A 375 -18.10 17.72 0.75
C ASP A 375 -18.21 17.66 -0.78
N ASP A 376 -18.87 18.63 -1.41
CA ASP A 376 -19.00 18.73 -2.87
C ASP A 376 -17.62 18.89 -3.57
N ILE A 377 -16.69 19.64 -2.96
CA ILE A 377 -15.31 19.78 -3.44
C ILE A 377 -14.55 18.44 -3.35
N ARG A 378 -14.79 17.65 -2.30
CA ARG A 378 -14.12 16.35 -2.07
C ARG A 378 -14.70 15.23 -2.92
N SER A 379 -16.00 15.28 -3.22
CA SER A 379 -16.72 14.23 -3.96
C SER A 379 -16.64 14.38 -5.48
N GLU A 380 -15.96 15.42 -5.97
CA GLU A 380 -15.88 15.79 -7.39
C GLU A 380 -17.28 16.00 -8.04
N GLU A 381 -18.27 16.39 -7.24
CA GLU A 381 -19.58 16.78 -7.76
C GLU A 381 -19.50 18.10 -8.54
N SER A 382 -20.46 18.32 -9.46
CA SER A 382 -20.45 19.52 -10.30
C SER A 382 -20.72 20.78 -9.47
N LEU A 383 -19.66 21.48 -9.06
CA LEU A 383 -19.72 22.78 -8.40
C LEU A 383 -20.38 23.82 -9.31
N SER A 384 -21.15 24.72 -8.70
CA SER A 384 -21.63 25.90 -9.42
C SER A 384 -20.47 26.82 -9.81
N GLU A 385 -20.64 27.65 -10.84
CA GLU A 385 -19.60 28.61 -11.24
C GLU A 385 -19.25 29.60 -10.12
N SER A 386 -20.23 29.95 -9.27
CA SER A 386 -20.03 30.82 -8.11
C SER A 386 -19.18 30.14 -7.03
N ASP A 387 -19.51 28.89 -6.70
CA ASP A 387 -18.78 28.11 -5.70
C ASP A 387 -17.35 27.86 -6.15
N ARG A 388 -17.16 27.53 -7.43
CA ARG A 388 -15.84 27.35 -8.01
C ARG A 388 -14.96 28.60 -7.88
N LYS A 389 -15.48 29.79 -8.19
CA LYS A 389 -14.76 31.06 -8.00
C LYS A 389 -14.42 31.33 -6.53
N ALA A 390 -15.26 30.90 -5.60
CA ALA A 390 -14.97 31.02 -4.17
C ALA A 390 -13.80 30.10 -3.77
N VAL A 391 -13.77 28.87 -4.30
CA VAL A 391 -12.67 27.92 -4.04
C VAL A 391 -11.35 28.38 -4.66
N GLU A 392 -11.37 28.89 -5.91
CA GLU A 392 -10.17 29.43 -6.57
C GLU A 392 -9.54 30.57 -5.76
N ARG A 393 -10.34 31.49 -5.20
CA ARG A 393 -9.82 32.57 -4.34
C ARG A 393 -9.17 32.05 -3.05
N ILE A 394 -9.70 30.97 -2.49
CA ILE A 394 -9.14 30.33 -1.29
C ILE A 394 -7.81 29.67 -1.63
N LEU A 395 -7.73 28.98 -2.76
CA LEU A 395 -6.50 28.38 -3.27
C LEU A 395 -5.43 29.43 -3.55
N ASP A 396 -5.78 30.53 -4.22
CA ASP A 396 -4.87 31.64 -4.50
C ASP A 396 -4.28 32.21 -3.21
N LYS A 397 -5.13 32.38 -2.18
CA LYS A 397 -4.70 32.86 -0.86
C LYS A 397 -3.84 31.83 -0.12
N ALA A 398 -4.20 30.55 -0.16
CA ALA A 398 -3.44 29.51 0.54
C ALA A 398 -2.07 29.25 -0.12
N ASN A 399 -2.00 29.37 -1.45
CA ASN A 399 -0.79 29.17 -2.25
C ASN A 399 0.01 30.45 -2.48
N ASP A 400 -0.30 31.53 -1.76
CA ASP A 400 0.52 32.73 -1.78
C ASP A 400 1.98 32.37 -1.44
N LEU A 401 2.93 32.91 -2.21
CA LEU A 401 4.35 32.57 -2.04
C LEU A 401 4.85 32.88 -0.62
N THR A 402 4.30 33.89 0.07
CA THR A 402 4.66 34.20 1.46
C THR A 402 4.24 33.10 2.45
N ASN A 403 3.28 32.26 2.08
CA ASN A 403 2.86 31.09 2.85
C ASN A 403 3.63 29.81 2.51
N LEU A 404 4.55 29.85 1.54
CA LEU A 404 5.25 28.67 1.05
C LEU A 404 6.75 28.73 1.37
N VAL A 405 7.33 27.58 1.71
CA VAL A 405 8.77 27.45 1.96
C VAL A 405 9.33 26.13 1.45
N THR A 406 10.49 26.18 0.78
CA THR A 406 11.17 24.99 0.25
C THR A 406 11.97 24.29 1.33
N VAL A 407 11.69 23.00 1.54
CA VAL A 407 12.29 22.19 2.61
C VAL A 407 12.55 20.75 2.18
N CYS A 408 13.54 20.10 2.79
CA CYS A 408 13.77 18.68 2.57
C CYS A 408 12.77 17.81 3.34
N LYS A 409 12.63 16.54 2.95
CA LYS A 409 11.74 15.55 3.62
C LYS A 409 11.86 15.55 5.14
N LYS A 410 13.09 15.59 5.66
CA LYS A 410 13.36 15.54 7.09
C LYS A 410 12.90 16.83 7.79
N CYS A 411 13.25 17.99 7.26
CA CYS A 411 12.85 19.28 7.82
C CYS A 411 11.33 19.50 7.72
N HIS A 412 10.71 19.07 6.63
CA HIS A 412 9.24 19.10 6.47
C HIS A 412 8.54 18.43 7.67
N SER A 413 8.95 17.21 8.02
CA SER A 413 8.37 16.47 9.15
C SER A 413 8.58 17.14 10.52
N GLN A 414 9.60 17.99 10.66
CA GLN A 414 9.89 18.73 11.89
C GLN A 414 9.09 20.03 11.99
N LEU A 415 8.78 20.65 10.86
CA LEU A 415 8.03 21.91 10.77
C LEU A 415 6.52 21.70 10.91
N GLU A 416 5.97 20.65 10.30
CA GLU A 416 4.52 20.37 10.26
C GLU A 416 3.76 20.44 11.61
N PRO A 417 4.31 19.98 12.75
CA PRO A 417 3.62 20.07 14.04
C PRO A 417 3.75 21.44 14.73
N LEU A 418 4.58 22.35 14.24
CA LEU A 418 4.88 23.62 14.90
C LEU A 418 3.88 24.72 14.51
N PRO A 419 3.61 25.69 15.40
CA PRO A 419 2.86 26.89 15.03
C PRO A 419 3.68 27.75 14.06
N VAL A 420 3.00 28.56 13.24
CA VAL A 420 3.60 29.32 12.13
C VAL A 420 4.76 30.19 12.59
N GLU A 421 4.64 30.84 13.74
CA GLU A 421 5.70 31.72 14.28
C GLU A 421 7.00 30.96 14.54
N LYS A 422 6.91 29.70 14.99
CA LYS A 422 8.08 28.83 15.21
C LYS A 422 8.60 28.24 13.91
N GLN A 423 7.72 27.95 12.95
CA GLN A 423 8.15 27.46 11.64
C GLN A 423 8.98 28.54 10.94
N THR A 424 8.51 29.79 10.92
CA THR A 424 9.19 30.92 10.28
C THR A 424 10.55 31.23 10.91
N GLU A 425 10.68 31.05 12.23
CA GLU A 425 11.96 31.18 12.94
C GLU A 425 12.97 30.10 12.49
N LEU A 426 12.52 28.86 12.28
CA LEU A 426 13.39 27.73 11.90
C LEU A 426 13.84 27.73 10.43
N VAL A 427 13.10 28.41 9.56
CA VAL A 427 13.40 28.51 8.12
C VAL A 427 13.86 29.90 7.70
N ASP A 428 14.08 30.78 8.68
CA ASP A 428 14.48 32.18 8.49
C ASP A 428 13.59 32.87 7.43
N ALA A 429 12.27 32.81 7.64
CA ALA A 429 11.27 33.43 6.78
C ALA A 429 10.47 34.50 7.53
N ALA A 430 9.90 35.45 6.80
CA ALA A 430 8.89 36.35 7.34
C ALA A 430 7.59 35.60 7.64
N LEU A 431 6.75 36.16 8.51
CA LEU A 431 5.39 35.68 8.68
C LEU A 431 4.62 35.80 7.35
N PRO A 432 3.79 34.81 6.99
CA PRO A 432 2.93 34.90 5.81
C PRO A 432 2.04 36.15 5.86
N GLU A 433 1.85 36.80 4.71
CA GLU A 433 0.94 37.96 4.60
C GLU A 433 -0.54 37.52 4.57
N VAL A 434 -0.76 36.21 4.39
CA VAL A 434 -2.06 35.57 4.32
C VAL A 434 -2.33 34.75 5.58
N HIS A 435 -3.58 34.76 6.02
CA HIS A 435 -4.05 33.95 7.16
C HIS A 435 -5.32 33.19 6.79
N PRO A 436 -5.55 31.99 7.33
CA PRO A 436 -6.77 31.20 7.13
C PRO A 436 -8.06 32.01 7.26
#